data_AF-D3RZX7-F1
#
_entry.id   AF-D3RZX7-F1
#
_cell.length_a   1.000
_cell.length_b   1.000
_cell.length_c   1.000
_cell.angle_alpha   90.00
_cell.angle_beta   90.00
_cell.angle_gamma   90.00
#
_symmetry.space_group_name_H-M   'P 1'
#
loop_
_entity.id
_entity.type
_entity.pdbx_description
1 polymer ?
#
loop_
_entity_poly.entity_id
_entity_poly.type
_entity_poly.pdbx_seq_one_letter_code
_entity_poly.pdbx_strand_id
1 'polypeptide(L)' 'MEIKTCPLCGGEMIKGKSKNSGHAKYFWKKPWSGILGGVVLAYPRLCINCGALIPYVDSKNLEKLKIEFEHKRMK' A
#
# COMPACT_ATOMS: atom_id res chain seq x y z
N MET A 1 -4.73 4.82 16.71
CA MET A 1 -5.23 4.86 15.31
C MET A 1 -4.13 5.45 14.44
N GLU A 2 -3.71 4.79 13.36
CA GLU A 2 -2.59 5.28 12.53
C GLU A 2 -3.11 6.34 11.52
N ILE A 3 -2.83 7.62 11.76
CA ILE A 3 -3.26 8.75 10.92
C ILE A 3 -2.15 9.10 9.91
N LYS A 4 -2.53 9.40 8.67
CA LYS A 4 -1.62 9.92 7.62
C LYS A 4 -2.21 11.17 6.97
N THR A 5 -1.36 12.03 6.44
CA THR A 5 -1.78 13.16 5.61
C THR A 5 -2.23 12.68 4.23
N CYS A 6 -3.34 13.22 3.74
CA CYS A 6 -3.86 12.95 2.40
C CYS A 6 -2.98 13.62 1.35
N PRO A 7 -2.45 12.86 0.37
CA PRO A 7 -1.58 13.43 -0.66
C PRO A 7 -2.34 14.31 -1.67
N LEU A 8 -3.68 14.25 -1.68
CA LEU A 8 -4.51 15.00 -2.63
C LEU A 8 -5.00 16.34 -2.08
N CYS A 9 -5.23 16.45 -0.76
CA CYS A 9 -5.80 17.66 -0.15
C CYS A 9 -5.15 18.11 1.16
N GLY A 10 -4.15 17.38 1.68
CA GLY A 10 -3.52 17.68 2.98
C GLY A 10 -4.34 17.28 4.21
N GLY A 11 -5.56 16.75 4.05
CA GLY A 11 -6.44 16.32 5.14
C GLY A 11 -5.99 15.04 5.87
N GLU A 12 -6.79 14.58 6.82
CA GLU A 12 -6.48 13.38 7.61
C GLU A 12 -6.98 12.11 6.95
N MET A 13 -6.14 11.07 6.95
CA MET A 13 -6.46 9.74 6.42
C MET A 13 -6.43 8.67 7.51
N ILE A 14 -7.54 7.95 7.61
CA ILE A 14 -7.75 6.88 8.59
C ILE A 14 -7.58 5.52 7.92
N LYS A 15 -6.83 4.63 8.57
CA LYS A 15 -6.58 3.26 8.09
C LYS A 15 -7.80 2.35 8.30
N GLY A 16 -8.18 1.61 7.27
CA GLY A 16 -9.18 0.55 7.36
C GLY A 16 -8.73 -0.63 8.23
N LYS A 17 -9.68 -1.34 8.85
CA LYS A 17 -9.41 -2.48 9.74
C LYS A 17 -8.94 -3.74 9.00
N SER A 18 -9.20 -3.84 7.71
CA SER A 18 -8.86 -5.02 6.91
C SER A 18 -8.34 -4.61 5.54
N LYS A 19 -7.39 -5.41 5.04
CA LYS A 19 -6.89 -5.39 3.66
C LYS A 19 -7.62 -6.39 2.75
N ASN A 20 -8.55 -7.16 3.32
CA ASN A 20 -9.19 -8.34 2.70
C ASN A 20 -10.73 -8.24 2.65
N SER A 21 -11.34 -7.11 3.03
CA SER A 21 -12.80 -6.96 3.06
C SER A 21 -13.34 -6.44 1.73
N GLY A 22 -14.14 -7.27 1.03
CA GLY A 22 -14.90 -6.91 -0.19
C GLY A 22 -14.31 -7.42 -1.51
N HIS A 23 -14.94 -7.07 -2.64
CA HIS A 23 -14.47 -7.32 -4.01
C HIS A 23 -13.18 -6.56 -4.40
N ALA A 24 -12.70 -5.67 -3.53
CA ALA A 24 -11.48 -4.89 -3.72
C ALA A 24 -10.36 -5.40 -2.79
N LYS A 25 -9.69 -6.49 -3.18
CA LYS A 25 -8.36 -6.77 -2.63
C LYS A 25 -7.42 -5.72 -3.23
N TYR A 26 -6.91 -4.81 -2.41
CA TYR A 26 -5.88 -3.87 -2.86
C TYR A 26 -4.55 -4.60 -2.87
N PHE A 27 -4.17 -5.09 -4.04
CA PHE A 27 -2.93 -5.82 -4.20
C PHE A 27 -2.12 -5.34 -5.39
N TRP A 28 -0.82 -5.58 -5.31
CA TRP A 28 0.11 -5.28 -6.37
C TRP A 28 1.07 -6.46 -6.55
N LYS A 29 1.28 -6.88 -7.80
CA LYS A 29 2.26 -7.92 -8.13
C LYS A 29 3.58 -7.25 -8.51
N LYS A 30 4.66 -7.64 -7.84
CA LYS A 30 5.99 -7.11 -8.11
C LYS A 30 6.43 -7.48 -9.54
N PRO A 31 6.81 -6.53 -10.40
CA PRO A 31 7.33 -6.82 -11.74
C PRO A 31 8.59 -7.69 -11.73
N TRP A 32 9.42 -7.56 -10.69
CA TRP A 32 10.66 -8.34 -10.51
C TRP A 32 10.46 -9.67 -9.76
N SER A 33 9.22 -10.04 -9.45
CA SER A 33 8.92 -11.36 -8.90
C SER A 33 8.65 -12.36 -10.02
N GLY A 34 9.14 -13.59 -9.86
CA GLY A 34 8.89 -14.68 -10.82
C GLY A 34 7.45 -15.18 -10.79
N ILE A 35 7.18 -16.30 -11.48
CA ILE A 35 5.84 -16.92 -11.57
C ILE A 35 5.28 -17.28 -10.18
N LEU A 36 6.13 -17.68 -9.25
CA LEU A 36 5.78 -17.99 -7.84
C LEU A 36 5.74 -16.74 -6.93
N GLY A 37 5.90 -15.55 -7.50
CA GLY A 37 5.86 -14.28 -6.78
C GLY A 37 4.47 -13.99 -6.20
N GLY A 38 4.38 -13.96 -4.86
CA GLY A 38 3.16 -13.57 -4.16
C GLY A 38 2.78 -12.11 -4.37
N VAL A 39 1.52 -11.78 -4.06
CA VAL A 39 1.00 -10.40 -4.14
C VAL A 39 1.32 -9.59 -2.89
N VAL A 40 1.63 -8.32 -3.06
CA VAL A 40 1.73 -7.35 -1.97
C VAL A 40 0.34 -6.83 -1.65
N LEU A 41 -0.11 -6.95 -0.41
CA LEU A 41 -1.38 -6.41 0.03
C LEU A 41 -1.22 -5.02 0.64
N ALA A 42 -2.18 -4.14 0.39
CA ALA A 42 -2.23 -2.79 0.92
C ALA A 42 -3.51 -2.55 1.74
N TYR A 43 -3.41 -1.71 2.77
CA TYR A 43 -4.56 -1.28 3.55
C TYR A 43 -5.19 -0.04 2.92
N PRO A 44 -6.51 -0.02 2.68
CA PRO A 44 -7.19 1.19 2.27
C PRO A 44 -7.11 2.23 3.37
N ARG A 45 -6.90 3.49 2.98
CA ARG A 45 -7.00 4.65 3.84
C ARG A 45 -8.03 5.61 3.26
N LEU A 46 -8.99 6.03 4.08
CA LEU A 46 -10.01 7.00 3.71
C LEU A 46 -9.60 8.38 4.23
N CYS A 47 -9.53 9.38 3.35
CA CYS A 47 -9.46 10.77 3.77
C CYS A 47 -10.83 11.25 4.22
N ILE A 48 -10.95 11.69 5.46
CA ILE A 48 -12.24 12.15 6.01
C ILE A 48 -12.62 13.55 5.49
N ASN A 49 -11.65 14.31 4.97
CA ASN A 49 -11.87 15.66 4.46
C ASN A 49 -12.35 15.69 3.00
N CYS A 50 -11.76 14.89 2.11
CA CYS A 50 -12.09 14.92 0.68
C CYS A 50 -12.65 13.60 0.12
N GLY A 51 -12.80 12.56 0.94
CA GLY A 51 -13.36 11.27 0.53
C GLY A 51 -12.42 10.37 -0.27
N ALA A 52 -11.18 10.77 -0.53
CA ALA A 52 -10.21 9.96 -1.25
C ALA A 52 -9.93 8.62 -0.54
N LEU A 53 -10.03 7.50 -1.26
CA LEU A 53 -9.72 6.16 -0.78
C LEU A 53 -8.46 5.63 -1.46
N ILE A 54 -7.35 5.58 -0.74
CA ILE A 54 -6.03 5.25 -1.30
C ILE A 54 -5.42 4.06 -0.55
N PRO A 55 -4.98 3.00 -1.24
CA PRO A 55 -4.32 1.87 -0.61
C PRO A 55 -2.84 2.16 -0.27
N TYR A 56 -2.41 1.80 0.93
CA TYR A 56 -1.03 1.92 1.39
C TYR A 56 -0.47 0.57 1.85
N VAL A 57 0.72 0.22 1.36
CA VAL A 57 1.51 -0.89 1.90
C VAL A 57 2.03 -0.49 3.29
N ASP A 58 2.06 -1.42 4.24
CA ASP A 58 2.63 -1.15 5.56
C ASP A 58 4.13 -0.84 5.47
N SER A 59 4.64 -0.05 6.41
CA SER A 59 6.02 0.45 6.38
C SER A 59 7.06 -0.67 6.34
N LYS A 60 6.84 -1.76 7.08
CA LYS A 60 7.76 -2.91 7.13
C LYS A 60 7.85 -3.60 5.77
N ASN A 61 6.71 -3.81 5.10
CA ASN A 61 6.70 -4.39 3.76
C ASN A 61 7.21 -3.41 2.71
N LEU A 62 6.88 -2.12 2.81
CA LEU A 62 7.40 -1.09 1.91
C LEU A 62 8.93 -1.02 1.96
N GLU A 63 9.53 -1.12 3.15
CA GLU A 63 10.98 -1.12 3.30
C GLU A 63 11.63 -2.34 2.64
N LYS A 64 11.06 -3.53 2.84
CA LYS A 64 11.50 -4.75 2.13
C LYS A 64 11.42 -4.58 0.61
N LEU A 65 10.34 -3.98 0.10
CA LEU A 65 10.15 -3.75 -1.33
C LEU A 65 11.18 -2.78 -1.89
N LYS A 66 11.55 -1.73 -1.16
CA LYS A 66 12.62 -0.81 -1.55
C LYS A 66 13.95 -1.56 -1.67
N ILE A 67 14.32 -2.34 -0.66
CA ILE A 67 15.56 -3.12 -0.67
C ILE A 67 15.58 -4.10 -1.85
N GLU A 68 14.48 -4.83 -2.08
CA GLU A 68 14.37 -5.74 -3.23
C GLU A 68 14.52 -5.01 -4.57
N PHE A 69 13.88 -3.84 -4.72
CA PHE A 69 13.96 -3.01 -5.92
C PHE A 69 15.39 -2.53 -6.18
N GLU A 70 16.08 -2.01 -5.17
CA GLU A 70 17.46 -1.54 -5.32
C GLU A 70 18.42 -2.67 -5.70
N HIS A 71 18.29 -3.85 -5.09
CA HIS A 71 19.10 -5.01 -5.49
C HIS A 71 18.85 -5.47 -6.93
N LYS A 72 17.63 -5.26 -7.45
CA LYS A 72 17.28 -5.58 -8.84
C LYS A 72 17.74 -4.52 -9.81
N ARG A 73 17.74 -3.25 -9.41
CA ARG A 73 18.19 -2.11 -10.22
C ARG A 73 19.69 -2.12 -10.47
N MET A 74 20.47 -2.67 -9.53
CA MET A 74 21.94 -2.78 -9.61
C MET A 74 22.44 -4.01 -10.38
N LYS A 75 21.54 -4.87 -10.90
CA LYS A 75 21.85 -6.06 -11.70
C LYS A 75 21.43 -5.85 -13.14
#